data_AF-A0A2H0R9L6-F1
#
_entry.id   AF-A0A2H0R9L6-F1
#
_cell.length_a   1.000
_cell.length_b   1.000
_cell.length_c   1.000
_cell.angle_alpha   90.00
_cell.angle_beta   90.00
_cell.angle_gamma   90.00
#
_symmetry.space_group_name_H-M   'P 1'
#
loop_
_entity.id
_entity.type
_entity.pdbx_description
1 polymer ?
#
loop_
_entity_poly.entity_id
_entity_poly.type
_entity_poly.pdbx_seq_one_letter_code
_entity_poly.pdbx_strand_id
1 'polypeptide(L)'
;MKLPKQISAVTTFSKILALVLFITLPIVGFYLGMMYEKVQLDIGNSSETPSLDLGIPMMENTSLVCDVDRNNICDQKDIDFIKNRIESSRQDSNYHPEADMDVNGCITATDLTYTTNLIEKVNFLSWKTYRNDEYGFEFEYPESFKQITPDLNLPASNITNIIEFGTDDGITLVVFLEASTFTVEGLKKYSPTGNEKSPETKVFNTSTFYYYGPGGGGVCYPDQYFTNIDGQILSFKFSGCKNDKTPSEETKVIENHILSTFRFVNAKLDAETPSCRDIPKTTDSIAGMTYLESYCLGNYCYPKTTKDACETVDVVTIKDRKLNDSWGQDGTADCIWIEDTTSINCQVRYK
;
A
#
# COMPACT_ATOMS: atom_id res chain seq x y z
N MET A 1 34.55 -61.23 19.93
CA MET A 1 34.72 -61.11 21.39
C MET A 1 33.36 -61.20 22.07
N LYS A 2 33.19 -62.06 23.08
CA LYS A 2 31.97 -62.08 23.90
C LYS A 2 32.11 -61.00 24.98
N LEU A 3 31.36 -59.91 24.86
CA LEU A 3 31.34 -58.85 25.87
C LEU A 3 30.70 -59.40 27.17
N PRO A 4 31.28 -59.13 28.35
CA PRO A 4 30.74 -59.61 29.61
C PRO A 4 29.36 -59.00 29.88
N LYS A 5 28.38 -59.84 30.24
CA LYS A 5 26.96 -59.48 30.49
C LYS A 5 26.75 -58.38 31.54
N GLN A 6 27.78 -58.04 32.30
CA GLN A 6 27.74 -56.97 33.30
C GLN A 6 27.73 -55.57 32.67
N ILE A 7 28.23 -55.42 31.44
CA ILE A 7 28.28 -54.12 30.75
C ILE A 7 26.93 -53.79 30.04
N SER A 8 26.06 -54.79 29.86
CA SER A 8 24.72 -54.61 29.26
C SER A 8 23.57 -54.62 30.28
N ALA A 9 23.87 -54.78 31.57
CA ALA A 9 22.85 -54.82 32.62
C ALA A 9 22.47 -53.39 33.04
N VAL A 10 21.33 -52.90 32.53
CA VAL A 10 20.75 -51.63 32.98
C VAL A 10 20.32 -51.78 34.44
N THR A 11 21.08 -51.15 35.33
CA THR A 11 20.78 -51.16 36.76
C THR A 11 19.47 -50.44 37.05
N THR A 12 18.77 -50.84 38.11
CA THR A 12 17.54 -50.15 38.56
C THR A 12 17.79 -48.66 38.78
N PHE A 13 18.99 -48.29 39.24
CA PHE A 13 19.42 -46.90 39.36
C PHE A 13 19.41 -46.15 38.02
N SER A 14 19.97 -46.74 36.95
CA SER A 14 19.97 -46.11 35.62
C SER A 14 18.55 -45.89 35.09
N LYS A 15 17.61 -46.80 35.38
CA LYS A 15 16.19 -46.64 34.99
C LYS A 15 15.51 -45.49 35.73
N ILE A 16 15.75 -45.36 37.03
CA ILE A 16 15.21 -44.26 37.85
C ILE A 16 15.79 -42.93 37.38
N LEU A 17 17.10 -42.87 37.16
CA LEU A 17 17.77 -41.66 36.67
C LEU A 17 17.23 -41.23 35.30
N ALA A 18 17.05 -42.18 34.37
CA ALA A 18 16.47 -41.90 33.06
C ALA A 18 15.04 -41.35 33.20
N LEU A 19 14.19 -41.96 34.04
CA LEU A 19 12.82 -41.50 34.26
C LEU A 19 12.77 -40.08 34.83
N VAL A 20 13.63 -39.76 35.81
CA VAL A 20 13.73 -38.40 36.36
C VAL A 20 14.16 -37.40 35.28
N LEU A 21 15.17 -37.73 34.48
CA LEU A 21 15.64 -36.85 33.41
C LEU A 21 14.55 -36.63 32.34
N PHE A 22 13.86 -37.68 31.91
CA PHE A 22 12.80 -37.58 30.89
C PHE A 22 11.59 -36.76 31.34
N ILE A 23 11.30 -36.72 32.64
CA ILE A 23 10.19 -35.92 33.18
C ILE A 23 10.64 -34.48 33.43
N THR A 24 11.85 -34.27 33.95
CA THR A 24 12.29 -32.93 34.39
C THR A 24 12.82 -32.06 33.24
N LEU A 25 13.51 -32.63 32.25
CA LEU A 25 14.06 -31.87 31.12
C LEU A 25 12.99 -31.09 30.33
N PRO A 26 11.85 -31.68 29.94
CA PRO A 26 10.81 -30.94 29.22
C PRO A 26 10.21 -29.79 30.04
N ILE A 27 10.02 -29.98 31.35
CA ILE A 27 9.44 -28.96 32.24
C ILE A 27 10.41 -27.79 32.40
N VAL A 28 11.70 -28.08 32.62
CA VAL A 28 12.74 -27.04 32.70
C VAL A 28 12.90 -26.31 31.36
N GLY A 29 12.89 -27.05 30.24
CA GLY A 29 12.93 -26.46 28.91
C GLY A 29 11.77 -25.51 28.63
N PHE A 30 10.54 -25.93 28.98
CA PHE A 30 9.35 -25.08 28.84
C PHE A 30 9.40 -23.84 29.73
N TYR A 31 9.83 -23.99 30.99
CA TYR A 31 9.98 -22.86 31.93
C TYR A 31 11.01 -21.84 31.42
N LEU A 32 12.16 -22.30 30.94
CA LEU A 32 13.18 -21.43 30.34
C LEU A 32 12.68 -20.74 29.08
N GLY A 33 11.88 -21.43 28.24
CA GLY A 33 11.23 -20.84 27.08
C GLY A 33 10.30 -19.68 27.44
N MET A 34 9.41 -19.87 28.43
CA MET A 34 8.52 -18.80 28.90
C MET A 34 9.29 -17.61 29.50
N MET A 35 10.39 -17.86 30.21
CA MET A 35 11.23 -16.78 30.77
C MET A 35 11.95 -16.01 29.66
N TYR A 36 12.42 -16.69 28.62
CA TYR A 36 13.06 -16.05 27.47
C TYR A 36 12.08 -15.13 26.72
N GLU A 37 10.83 -15.58 26.52
CA GLU A 37 9.78 -14.78 25.89
C GLU A 37 9.44 -13.51 26.71
N LYS A 38 9.37 -13.63 28.05
CA LYS A 38 9.17 -12.46 28.93
C LYS A 38 10.29 -11.43 28.80
N VAL A 39 11.55 -11.88 28.78
CA VAL A 39 12.70 -10.97 28.65
C VAL A 39 12.69 -10.25 27.31
N GLN A 40 12.30 -10.92 26.22
CA GLN A 40 12.15 -10.27 24.92
C GLN A 40 11.04 -9.20 24.91
N LEU A 41 9.93 -9.47 25.60
CA LEU A 41 8.84 -8.49 25.76
C LEU A 41 9.27 -7.27 26.60
N ASP A 42 10.02 -7.48 27.68
CA ASP A 42 10.51 -6.39 28.53
C ASP A 42 11.61 -5.56 27.86
N ILE A 43 12.47 -6.18 27.04
CA ILE A 43 13.48 -5.46 26.24
C ILE A 43 12.80 -4.63 25.12
N GLY A 44 11.70 -5.12 24.56
CA GLY A 44 10.90 -4.36 23.59
C GLY A 44 10.23 -3.12 24.19
N ASN A 45 9.92 -3.14 25.50
CA ASN A 45 9.19 -2.06 26.18
C ASN A 45 10.06 -1.10 27.02
N SER A 46 11.38 -1.33 27.14
CA SER A 46 12.25 -0.54 28.03
C SER A 46 13.03 0.58 27.34
N SER A 47 12.72 0.90 26.08
CA SER A 47 13.28 2.06 25.35
C SER A 47 12.34 3.28 25.34
N GLU A 48 11.52 3.48 26.37
CA GLU A 48 10.82 4.74 26.57
C GLU A 48 11.60 5.62 27.56
N THR A 49 12.47 6.46 27.00
CA THR A 49 12.81 7.73 27.65
C THR A 49 11.51 8.54 27.81
N PRO A 50 11.34 9.31 28.89
CA PRO A 50 10.13 10.10 29.10
C PRO A 50 10.09 11.24 28.06
N SER A 51 9.57 10.92 26.88
CA SER A 51 9.16 11.92 25.90
C SER A 51 7.80 12.47 26.35
N LEU A 52 7.66 13.79 26.24
CA LEU A 52 6.45 14.50 26.54
C LEU A 52 5.38 14.03 25.53
N ASP A 53 4.51 13.13 25.96
CA ASP A 53 3.40 12.56 25.20
C ASP A 53 2.36 13.65 24.87
N LEU A 54 2.65 14.42 23.83
CA LEU A 54 1.62 15.06 23.03
C LEU A 54 1.07 13.95 22.14
N GLY A 55 -0.03 13.32 22.57
CA GLY A 55 -0.73 12.24 21.89
C GLY A 55 -1.27 12.64 20.51
N ILE A 56 -0.37 12.92 19.58
CA ILE A 56 -0.64 12.98 18.16
C ILE A 56 -0.58 11.52 17.70
N PRO A 57 -1.71 10.94 17.26
CA PRO A 57 -1.67 9.59 16.69
C PRO A 57 -0.64 9.61 15.57
N MET A 58 0.35 8.72 15.65
CA MET A 58 1.26 8.46 14.54
C MET A 58 0.40 7.94 13.38
N MET A 59 -0.09 8.84 12.54
CA MET A 59 -0.32 8.51 11.15
C MET A 59 1.04 8.05 10.65
N GLU A 60 1.18 6.76 10.33
CA GLU A 60 2.32 6.23 9.59
C GLU A 60 2.46 7.11 8.35
N ASN A 61 3.40 8.05 8.41
CA ASN A 61 3.63 9.01 7.35
C ASN A 61 4.25 8.22 6.21
N THR A 62 3.42 7.89 5.22
CA THR A 62 3.81 7.04 4.10
C THR A 62 4.48 7.82 2.98
N SER A 63 4.85 9.08 3.28
CA SER A 63 5.79 9.88 2.50
C SER A 63 7.09 9.10 2.35
N LEU A 64 7.65 9.08 1.14
CA LEU A 64 9.02 8.59 0.96
C LEU A 64 9.93 9.34 1.92
N VAL A 65 10.93 8.64 2.44
CA VAL A 65 11.93 9.26 3.33
C VAL A 65 12.50 10.52 2.66
N CYS A 66 12.73 10.53 1.34
CA CYS A 66 13.24 11.67 0.59
C CYS A 66 12.19 12.64 0.00
N ASP A 67 10.89 12.37 0.11
CA ASP A 67 9.81 13.23 -0.39
C ASP A 67 9.38 14.20 0.71
N VAL A 68 10.12 15.29 0.81
CA VAL A 68 9.97 16.28 1.89
C VAL A 68 8.89 17.32 1.55
N ASP A 69 8.55 17.47 0.27
CA ASP A 69 7.48 18.37 -0.21
C ASP A 69 6.10 17.67 -0.35
N ARG A 70 6.05 16.35 -0.13
CA ARG A 70 4.86 15.48 -0.11
C ARG A 70 4.16 15.37 -1.46
N ASN A 71 4.93 15.36 -2.54
CA ASN A 71 4.39 15.17 -3.89
C ASN A 71 4.42 13.69 -4.35
N ASN A 72 4.88 12.77 -3.49
CA ASN A 72 5.12 11.34 -3.69
C ASN A 72 6.25 10.99 -4.67
N ILE A 73 7.19 11.91 -4.89
CA ILE A 73 8.34 11.75 -5.79
C ILE A 73 9.56 12.34 -5.10
N CYS A 74 10.69 11.62 -5.11
CA CYS A 74 11.96 12.20 -4.69
C CYS A 74 12.68 12.82 -5.88
N ASP A 75 12.76 14.15 -5.95
CA ASP A 75 13.35 14.90 -7.06
C ASP A 75 14.21 16.09 -6.60
N GLN A 76 14.63 16.94 -7.55
CA GLN A 76 15.46 18.11 -7.26
C GLN A 76 14.76 19.13 -6.33
N LYS A 77 13.42 19.17 -6.31
CA LYS A 77 12.66 20.07 -5.43
C LYS A 77 12.81 19.66 -3.99
N ASP A 78 12.93 18.37 -3.68
CA ASP A 78 13.20 17.90 -2.31
C ASP A 78 14.56 18.37 -1.82
N ILE A 79 15.58 18.25 -2.69
CA ILE A 79 16.92 18.76 -2.41
C ILE A 79 16.88 20.27 -2.16
N ASP A 80 16.17 21.02 -3.00
CA ASP A 80 16.05 22.47 -2.87
C ASP A 80 15.22 22.87 -1.64
N PHE A 81 14.21 22.08 -1.28
CA PHE A 81 13.40 22.24 -0.08
C PHE A 81 14.24 22.12 1.19
N ILE A 82 15.13 21.11 1.25
CA ILE A 82 16.08 20.90 2.36
C ILE A 82 17.12 22.03 2.37
N LYS A 83 17.74 22.36 1.22
CA LYS A 83 18.74 23.45 1.12
C LYS A 83 18.23 24.77 1.69
N ASN A 84 16.98 25.11 1.42
CA ASN A 84 16.36 26.35 1.91
C ASN A 84 16.06 26.36 3.42
N ARG A 85 16.27 25.24 4.11
CA ARG A 85 16.00 25.03 5.54
C ARG A 85 17.20 24.53 6.33
N ILE A 86 18.37 24.39 5.71
CA ILE A 86 19.61 24.08 6.41
C ILE A 86 19.83 25.07 7.56
N GLU A 87 20.38 24.56 8.67
CA GLU A 87 20.60 25.28 9.94
C GLU A 87 19.33 25.59 10.75
N SER A 88 18.17 25.02 10.39
CA SER A 88 16.97 25.09 11.23
C SER A 88 16.83 23.89 12.16
N SER A 89 16.39 24.13 13.39
CA SER A 89 16.12 23.13 14.42
C SER A 89 14.65 23.18 14.87
N ARG A 90 14.17 22.18 15.61
CA ARG A 90 12.76 22.09 16.09
C ARG A 90 12.17 23.36 16.73
N GLN A 91 12.99 24.29 17.20
CA GLN A 91 12.55 25.56 17.81
C GLN A 91 12.39 26.70 16.78
N ASP A 92 12.94 26.54 15.58
CA ASP A 92 12.95 27.55 14.54
C ASP A 92 11.67 27.48 13.70
N SER A 93 11.18 28.65 13.27
CA SER A 93 9.94 28.76 12.48
C SER A 93 10.05 28.16 11.08
N ASN A 94 11.26 27.95 10.57
CA ASN A 94 11.52 27.37 9.24
C ASN A 94 11.83 25.87 9.28
N TYR A 95 11.86 25.24 10.46
CA TYR A 95 12.05 23.81 10.60
C TYR A 95 10.87 23.03 10.03
N HIS A 96 11.16 21.91 9.40
CA HIS A 96 10.18 21.00 8.82
C HIS A 96 10.56 19.56 9.16
N PRO A 97 9.73 18.79 9.89
CA PRO A 97 10.13 17.50 10.42
C PRO A 97 10.47 16.49 9.34
N GLU A 98 9.84 16.54 8.16
CA GLU A 98 10.19 15.66 7.05
C GLU A 98 11.58 15.95 6.44
N ALA A 99 12.14 17.14 6.64
CA ALA A 99 13.47 17.47 6.12
C ALA A 99 14.62 17.14 7.09
N ASP A 100 14.30 16.66 8.30
CA ASP A 100 15.22 16.18 9.34
C ASP A 100 15.36 14.66 9.20
N MET A 101 16.16 14.25 8.21
CA MET A 101 16.24 12.90 7.65
C MET A 101 16.88 11.90 8.62
N ASP A 102 17.78 12.36 9.49
CA ASP A 102 18.39 11.55 10.54
C ASP A 102 17.66 11.65 11.90
N VAL A 103 16.59 12.47 11.95
CA VAL A 103 15.72 12.68 13.11
C VAL A 103 16.47 13.22 14.34
N ASN A 104 17.60 13.90 14.13
CA ASN A 104 18.40 14.47 15.23
C ASN A 104 17.79 15.77 15.81
N GLY A 105 16.76 16.31 15.17
CA GLY A 105 16.06 17.53 15.58
C GLY A 105 16.51 18.80 14.85
N CYS A 106 17.41 18.68 13.87
CA CYS A 106 17.97 19.78 13.10
C CYS A 106 18.14 19.39 11.63
N ILE A 107 17.79 20.29 10.72
CA ILE A 107 18.06 20.15 9.30
C ILE A 107 19.47 20.63 9.02
N THR A 108 20.35 19.72 8.63
CA THR A 108 21.78 19.96 8.46
C THR A 108 22.26 19.58 7.05
N ALA A 109 23.55 19.79 6.78
CA ALA A 109 24.18 19.30 5.56
C ALA A 109 24.19 17.76 5.46
N THR A 110 24.08 17.05 6.59
CA THR A 110 23.97 15.59 6.62
C THR A 110 22.67 15.14 5.97
N ASP A 111 21.55 15.79 6.31
CA ASP A 111 20.23 15.51 5.76
C ASP A 111 20.20 15.74 4.25
N LEU A 112 20.75 16.88 3.80
CA LEU A 112 20.92 17.18 2.39
C LEU A 112 21.74 16.10 1.66
N THR A 113 22.86 15.68 2.26
CA THR A 113 23.74 14.66 1.68
C THR A 113 23.02 13.31 1.58
N TYR A 114 22.24 12.96 2.60
CA TYR A 114 21.45 11.74 2.63
C TYR A 114 20.41 11.73 1.49
N THR A 115 19.61 12.80 1.37
CA THR A 115 18.62 12.95 0.29
C THR A 115 19.27 12.97 -1.09
N THR A 116 20.38 13.67 -1.25
CA THR A 116 21.12 13.73 -2.52
C THR A 116 21.64 12.34 -2.90
N ASN A 117 22.27 11.62 -1.96
CA ASN A 117 22.76 10.25 -2.21
C ASN A 117 21.62 9.29 -2.57
N LEU A 118 20.46 9.40 -1.92
CA LEU A 118 19.28 8.60 -2.26
C LEU A 118 18.83 8.87 -3.71
N ILE A 119 18.69 10.14 -4.09
CA ILE A 119 18.26 10.54 -5.44
C ILE A 119 19.29 10.15 -6.50
N GLU A 120 20.58 10.38 -6.25
CA GLU A 120 21.66 10.01 -7.17
C GLU A 120 21.75 8.50 -7.37
N LYS A 121 21.56 7.71 -6.31
CA LYS A 121 21.61 6.24 -6.38
C LYS A 121 20.50 5.67 -7.26
N VAL A 122 19.31 6.27 -7.21
CA VAL A 122 18.15 5.84 -8.02
C VAL A 122 18.26 6.31 -9.48
N ASN A 123 19.05 7.37 -9.75
CA ASN A 123 19.33 7.91 -11.07
C ASN A 123 18.09 8.00 -12.00
N PHE A 124 17.20 8.94 -11.69
CA PHE A 124 15.96 9.15 -12.44
C PHE A 124 16.14 9.50 -13.93
N LEU A 125 17.34 9.93 -14.35
CA LEU A 125 17.60 10.35 -15.73
C LEU A 125 17.68 9.17 -16.72
N SER A 126 17.88 7.95 -16.24
CA SER A 126 18.00 6.74 -17.05
C SER A 126 16.76 5.84 -16.98
N TRP A 127 15.57 6.40 -16.77
CA TRP A 127 14.36 5.60 -16.70
C TRP A 127 13.79 5.30 -18.09
N LYS A 128 13.25 4.10 -18.25
CA LYS A 128 12.62 3.59 -19.48
C LYS A 128 11.12 3.47 -19.28
N THR A 129 10.36 3.58 -20.34
CA THR A 129 8.90 3.38 -20.29
C THR A 129 8.57 1.94 -20.66
N TYR A 130 7.92 1.20 -19.76
CA TYR A 130 7.25 -0.04 -20.10
C TYR A 130 5.83 0.30 -20.52
N ARG A 131 5.43 -0.20 -21.69
CA ARG A 131 4.09 0.01 -22.23
C ARG A 131 3.50 -1.32 -22.66
N ASN A 132 2.28 -1.57 -22.23
CA ASN A 132 1.50 -2.72 -22.64
C ASN A 132 0.26 -2.27 -23.40
N ASP A 133 0.31 -2.33 -24.72
CA ASP A 133 -0.82 -1.94 -25.59
C ASP A 133 -2.00 -2.92 -25.53
N GLU A 134 -1.78 -4.18 -25.14
CA GLU A 134 -2.85 -5.18 -25.01
C GLU A 134 -3.80 -4.84 -23.86
N TYR A 135 -3.23 -4.44 -22.72
CA TYR A 135 -3.98 -4.10 -21.50
C TYR A 135 -4.14 -2.59 -21.30
N GLY A 136 -3.53 -1.75 -22.13
CA GLY A 136 -3.76 -0.30 -22.14
C GLY A 136 -3.16 0.45 -20.95
N PHE A 137 -1.95 0.10 -20.51
CA PHE A 137 -1.25 0.82 -19.45
C PHE A 137 0.26 0.96 -19.72
N GLU A 138 0.87 1.96 -19.07
CA GLU A 138 2.31 2.18 -19.07
C GLU A 138 2.78 2.71 -17.72
N PHE A 139 4.07 2.50 -17.44
CA PHE A 139 4.78 3.05 -16.29
C PHE A 139 6.27 3.19 -16.63
N GLU A 140 6.99 4.03 -15.90
CA GLU A 140 8.44 4.15 -16.04
C GLU A 140 9.16 3.21 -15.07
N TYR A 141 10.34 2.72 -15.44
CA TYR A 141 11.18 1.84 -14.62
C TYR A 141 12.67 2.13 -14.83
N PRO A 142 13.55 1.86 -13.85
CA PRO A 142 14.98 2.14 -13.97
C PRO A 142 15.64 1.34 -15.09
N GLU A 143 16.62 1.90 -15.80
CA GLU A 143 17.40 1.15 -16.81
C GLU A 143 18.18 -0.05 -16.23
N SER A 144 18.50 -0.03 -14.93
CA SER A 144 19.14 -1.15 -14.23
C SER A 144 18.25 -2.40 -14.16
N PHE A 145 16.94 -2.26 -14.32
CA PHE A 145 15.98 -3.36 -14.32
C PHE A 145 16.04 -4.07 -15.68
N LYS A 146 16.51 -5.31 -15.67
CA LYS A 146 16.57 -6.19 -16.83
C LYS A 146 15.30 -7.02 -16.86
N GLN A 147 14.66 -7.12 -18.01
CA GLN A 147 13.53 -8.01 -18.19
C GLN A 147 13.97 -9.45 -17.95
N ILE A 148 13.26 -10.15 -17.09
CA ILE A 148 13.45 -11.57 -16.80
C ILE A 148 12.41 -12.33 -17.60
N THR A 149 12.83 -13.40 -18.29
CA THR A 149 11.89 -14.31 -18.94
C THR A 149 11.07 -15.00 -17.84
N PRO A 150 9.74 -14.85 -17.82
CA PRO A 150 8.91 -15.49 -16.81
C PRO A 150 9.16 -16.99 -16.81
N ASP A 151 9.29 -17.59 -15.62
CA ASP A 151 9.20 -19.05 -15.51
C ASP A 151 7.76 -19.44 -15.86
N LEU A 152 7.57 -20.01 -17.05
CA LEU A 152 6.27 -20.39 -17.60
C LEU A 152 5.57 -21.50 -16.79
N ASN A 153 6.20 -22.03 -15.74
CA ASN A 153 5.63 -23.06 -14.88
C ASN A 153 4.74 -22.51 -13.76
N LEU A 154 4.00 -21.41 -13.98
CA LEU A 154 3.03 -20.92 -13.00
C LEU A 154 1.82 -21.86 -12.93
N PRO A 155 1.54 -22.50 -11.77
CA PRO A 155 0.55 -23.58 -11.66
C PRO A 155 -0.91 -23.13 -11.57
N ALA A 156 -1.22 -21.84 -11.77
CA ALA A 156 -2.57 -21.31 -11.64
C ALA A 156 -3.09 -20.77 -12.99
N SER A 157 -4.15 -21.39 -13.51
CA SER A 157 -4.75 -21.08 -14.83
C SER A 157 -5.30 -19.66 -14.99
N ASN A 158 -5.34 -18.86 -13.92
CA ASN A 158 -6.05 -17.57 -13.88
C ASN A 158 -5.13 -16.36 -13.65
N ILE A 159 -3.81 -16.59 -13.57
CA ILE A 159 -2.82 -15.52 -13.36
C ILE A 159 -1.92 -15.45 -14.60
N THR A 160 -1.93 -14.30 -15.25
CA THR A 160 -1.02 -13.99 -16.36
C THR A 160 0.14 -13.15 -15.82
N ASN A 161 1.37 -13.66 -15.92
CA ASN A 161 2.56 -12.85 -15.70
C ASN A 161 2.73 -11.91 -16.90
N ILE A 162 2.55 -10.60 -16.68
CA ILE A 162 2.59 -9.58 -17.72
C ILE A 162 4.04 -9.22 -18.03
N ILE A 163 4.81 -8.94 -16.97
CA ILE A 163 6.21 -8.57 -17.08
C ILE A 163 6.91 -8.83 -15.74
N GLU A 164 8.15 -9.30 -15.83
CA GLU A 164 9.04 -9.44 -14.71
C GLU A 164 10.34 -8.72 -15.01
N PHE A 165 10.81 -7.95 -14.05
CA PHE A 165 12.09 -7.26 -14.09
C PHE A 165 12.90 -7.62 -12.85
N GLY A 166 14.23 -7.62 -12.99
CA GLY A 166 15.11 -7.65 -11.85
C GLY A 166 16.46 -7.00 -12.08
N THR A 167 17.16 -6.75 -10.98
CA THR A 167 18.48 -6.14 -10.93
C THR A 167 19.55 -7.15 -10.52
N ASP A 168 20.82 -6.80 -10.75
CA ASP A 168 21.95 -7.65 -10.35
C ASP A 168 22.09 -7.76 -8.81
N ASP A 169 21.49 -6.83 -8.05
CA ASP A 169 21.46 -6.86 -6.58
C ASP A 169 20.18 -7.48 -5.99
N GLY A 170 19.36 -8.11 -6.82
CA GLY A 170 18.24 -8.96 -6.39
C GLY A 170 16.92 -8.23 -6.11
N ILE A 171 16.80 -6.96 -6.51
CA ILE A 171 15.52 -6.27 -6.52
C ILE A 171 14.71 -6.81 -7.69
N THR A 172 13.43 -7.11 -7.48
CA THR A 172 12.53 -7.58 -8.54
C THR A 172 11.21 -6.80 -8.54
N LEU A 173 10.69 -6.55 -9.74
CA LEU A 173 9.33 -6.08 -9.97
C LEU A 173 8.61 -7.13 -10.81
N VAL A 174 7.51 -7.66 -10.29
CA VAL A 174 6.63 -8.55 -11.05
C VAL A 174 5.26 -7.94 -11.19
N VAL A 175 4.75 -7.87 -12.41
CA VAL A 175 3.40 -7.37 -12.72
C VAL A 175 2.55 -8.52 -13.21
N PHE A 176 1.43 -8.76 -12.52
CA PHE A 176 0.49 -9.83 -12.84
C PHE A 176 -0.89 -9.26 -13.14
N LEU A 177 -1.59 -9.92 -14.06
CA LEU A 177 -3.01 -9.74 -14.27
C LEU A 177 -3.74 -11.00 -13.79
N GLU A 178 -4.71 -10.84 -12.92
CA GLU A 178 -5.56 -11.93 -12.47
C GLU A 178 -6.99 -11.74 -12.98
N ALA A 179 -7.54 -12.80 -13.60
CA ALA A 179 -8.88 -12.79 -14.20
C ALA A 179 -10.03 -12.68 -13.16
N SER A 180 -9.72 -12.76 -11.87
CA SER A 180 -10.69 -12.59 -10.79
C SER A 180 -11.27 -11.17 -10.78
N THR A 181 -12.56 -11.05 -10.43
CA THR A 181 -13.21 -9.74 -10.28
C THR A 181 -12.55 -8.91 -9.18
N PHE A 182 -12.20 -7.68 -9.53
CA PHE A 182 -11.66 -6.72 -8.59
C PHE A 182 -12.72 -6.33 -7.55
N THR A 183 -12.46 -6.66 -6.28
CA THR A 183 -13.19 -6.15 -5.12
C THR A 183 -12.22 -5.97 -3.97
N VAL A 184 -12.38 -4.92 -3.16
CA VAL A 184 -11.51 -4.68 -1.99
C VAL A 184 -11.56 -5.87 -1.02
N GLU A 185 -12.74 -6.47 -0.83
CA GLU A 185 -12.89 -7.68 -0.03
C GLU A 185 -12.13 -8.87 -0.61
N GLY A 186 -12.21 -9.06 -1.93
CA GLY A 186 -11.48 -10.10 -2.64
C GLY A 186 -9.96 -9.97 -2.53
N LEU A 187 -9.44 -8.76 -2.27
CA LEU A 187 -8.01 -8.55 -2.02
C LEU A 187 -7.54 -9.13 -0.68
N LYS A 188 -8.42 -9.37 0.29
CA LYS A 188 -8.03 -9.98 1.58
C LYS A 188 -7.33 -11.33 1.44
N LYS A 189 -7.53 -12.05 0.33
CA LYS A 189 -6.79 -13.30 0.07
C LYS A 189 -5.28 -13.10 -0.12
N TYR A 190 -4.82 -11.87 -0.37
CA TYR A 190 -3.40 -11.52 -0.45
C TYR A 190 -2.86 -10.88 0.84
N SER A 191 -3.68 -10.79 1.88
CA SER A 191 -3.22 -10.23 3.13
C SER A 191 -2.07 -11.07 3.69
N PRO A 192 -1.06 -10.46 4.30
CA PRO A 192 0.01 -11.22 4.91
C PRO A 192 -0.52 -12.13 6.03
N THR A 193 0.17 -13.25 6.29
CA THR A 193 -0.26 -14.23 7.31
C THR A 193 -0.54 -13.57 8.65
N GLY A 194 -1.74 -13.80 9.20
CA GLY A 194 -2.18 -13.24 10.48
C GLY A 194 -2.70 -11.79 10.40
N ASN A 195 -2.78 -11.22 9.19
CA ASN A 195 -3.41 -9.91 8.97
C ASN A 195 -4.79 -10.10 8.32
N GLU A 196 -5.85 -9.83 9.06
CA GLU A 196 -7.23 -9.85 8.54
C GLU A 196 -7.73 -8.47 8.10
N LYS A 197 -6.87 -7.44 8.20
CA LYS A 197 -7.25 -6.07 7.85
C LYS A 197 -7.38 -5.93 6.33
N SER A 198 -8.31 -5.07 5.92
CA SER A 198 -8.41 -4.59 4.54
C SER A 198 -7.10 -3.92 4.10
N PRO A 199 -6.78 -3.92 2.79
CA PRO A 199 -5.57 -3.27 2.31
C PRO A 199 -5.63 -1.76 2.52
N GLU A 200 -4.48 -1.13 2.70
CA GLU A 200 -4.37 0.32 2.78
C GLU A 200 -4.65 0.93 1.41
N THR A 201 -5.33 2.08 1.35
CA THR A 201 -5.53 2.81 0.08
C THR A 201 -4.38 3.79 -0.13
N LYS A 202 -3.68 3.67 -1.27
CA LYS A 202 -2.62 4.57 -1.72
C LYS A 202 -3.06 5.29 -2.99
N VAL A 203 -2.79 6.58 -3.09
CA VAL A 203 -3.09 7.36 -4.29
C VAL A 203 -1.79 7.88 -4.88
N PHE A 204 -1.52 7.50 -6.11
CA PHE A 204 -0.36 7.94 -6.87
C PHE A 204 -0.87 8.70 -8.10
N ASN A 205 -0.68 10.02 -8.14
CA ASN A 205 -1.28 10.89 -9.14
C ASN A 205 -2.81 10.70 -9.23
N THR A 206 -3.29 10.19 -10.37
CA THR A 206 -4.73 9.93 -10.60
C THR A 206 -5.14 8.49 -10.34
N SER A 207 -4.17 7.63 -10.00
CA SER A 207 -4.35 6.19 -9.89
C SER A 207 -4.49 5.80 -8.43
N THR A 208 -5.51 4.99 -8.13
CA THR A 208 -5.71 4.43 -6.79
C THR A 208 -5.17 3.00 -6.75
N PHE A 209 -4.38 2.72 -5.72
CA PHE A 209 -3.83 1.41 -5.42
C PHE A 209 -4.27 0.96 -4.03
N TYR A 210 -4.36 -0.35 -3.86
CA TYR A 210 -4.62 -1.01 -2.60
C TYR A 210 -3.35 -1.75 -2.22
N TYR A 211 -2.86 -1.54 -1.01
CA TYR A 211 -1.53 -1.91 -0.59
C TYR A 211 -1.57 -2.92 0.56
N TYR A 212 -0.79 -3.98 0.42
CA TYR A 212 -0.33 -4.79 1.54
C TYR A 212 1.18 -4.68 1.64
N GLY A 213 1.61 -4.18 2.78
CA GLY A 213 3.02 -4.17 3.13
C GLY A 213 3.57 -5.54 3.50
N PRO A 214 4.84 -5.57 3.93
CA PRO A 214 5.53 -6.78 4.25
C PRO A 214 4.85 -7.51 5.42
N GLY A 215 4.74 -8.83 5.31
CA GLY A 215 4.14 -9.67 6.33
C GLY A 215 4.99 -9.86 7.58
N GLY A 216 4.35 -10.34 8.66
CA GLY A 216 5.06 -10.91 9.80
C GLY A 216 5.62 -12.29 9.47
N GLY A 217 6.66 -12.75 10.20
CA GLY A 217 7.09 -14.16 10.14
C GLY A 217 8.56 -14.43 9.81
N GLY A 218 9.39 -13.42 9.57
CA GLY A 218 10.84 -13.65 9.41
C GLY A 218 11.32 -13.99 8.01
N VAL A 219 10.47 -13.84 7.00
CA VAL A 219 10.85 -14.01 5.60
C VAL A 219 10.71 -12.68 4.86
N CYS A 220 11.40 -12.53 3.73
CA CYS A 220 11.24 -11.39 2.85
C CYS A 220 9.86 -11.46 2.19
N TYR A 221 9.01 -10.49 2.49
CA TYR A 221 7.72 -10.33 1.82
C TYR A 221 7.82 -9.20 0.81
N PRO A 222 7.31 -9.40 -0.42
CA PRO A 222 7.21 -8.30 -1.35
C PRO A 222 6.16 -7.31 -0.89
N ASP A 223 6.36 -6.04 -1.23
CA ASP A 223 5.30 -5.07 -1.23
C ASP A 223 4.35 -5.36 -2.39
N GLN A 224 3.04 -5.35 -2.10
CA GLN A 224 2.02 -5.69 -3.07
C GLN A 224 1.04 -4.55 -3.23
N TYR A 225 0.93 -4.05 -4.46
CA TYR A 225 -0.02 -3.02 -4.85
C TYR A 225 -1.01 -3.60 -5.85
N PHE A 226 -2.29 -3.31 -5.66
CA PHE A 226 -3.37 -3.78 -6.50
C PHE A 226 -4.15 -2.60 -7.07
N THR A 227 -4.48 -2.64 -8.35
CA THR A 227 -5.41 -1.67 -8.94
C THR A 227 -6.41 -2.39 -9.84
N ASN A 228 -7.52 -1.71 -10.11
CA ASN A 228 -8.57 -2.22 -10.97
C ASN A 228 -8.23 -1.91 -12.43
N ILE A 229 -8.14 -2.94 -13.27
CA ILE A 229 -8.06 -2.78 -14.72
C ILE A 229 -9.22 -3.53 -15.37
N ASP A 230 -10.17 -2.78 -15.92
CA ASP A 230 -11.34 -3.35 -16.59
C ASP A 230 -12.18 -4.34 -15.74
N GLY A 231 -12.15 -4.23 -14.41
CA GLY A 231 -12.84 -5.15 -13.49
C GLY A 231 -11.98 -6.34 -13.04
N GLN A 232 -10.72 -6.42 -13.48
CA GLN A 232 -9.73 -7.43 -13.10
C GLN A 232 -8.69 -6.85 -12.13
N ILE A 233 -7.93 -7.73 -11.49
CA ILE A 233 -6.87 -7.34 -10.54
C ILE A 233 -5.54 -7.21 -11.30
N LEU A 234 -5.03 -6.00 -11.41
CA LEU A 234 -3.63 -5.75 -11.79
C LEU A 234 -2.80 -5.64 -10.51
N SER A 235 -1.77 -6.48 -10.37
CA SER A 235 -0.91 -6.53 -9.19
C SER A 235 0.52 -6.18 -9.55
N PHE A 236 1.13 -5.29 -8.77
CA PHE A 236 2.56 -4.99 -8.78
C PHE A 236 3.17 -5.57 -7.50
N LYS A 237 4.22 -6.38 -7.64
CA LYS A 237 4.96 -6.97 -6.53
C LYS A 237 6.41 -6.55 -6.57
N PHE A 238 6.89 -5.93 -5.50
CA PHE A 238 8.26 -5.47 -5.39
C PHE A 238 8.99 -6.27 -4.32
N SER A 239 10.08 -6.93 -4.70
CA SER A 239 10.95 -7.68 -3.77
C SER A 239 12.36 -7.07 -3.79
N GLY A 240 13.14 -7.32 -2.75
CA GLY A 240 14.53 -6.83 -2.70
C GLY A 240 15.09 -6.71 -1.29
N CYS A 241 14.72 -7.62 -0.37
CA CYS A 241 15.16 -7.52 1.01
C CYS A 241 16.64 -7.94 1.13
N LYS A 242 17.47 -7.10 1.76
CA LYS A 242 18.90 -7.38 1.94
C LYS A 242 19.18 -8.05 3.28
N ASN A 243 18.50 -7.65 4.36
CA ASN A 243 18.66 -8.21 5.72
C ASN A 243 17.40 -8.05 6.60
N ASP A 244 16.39 -7.37 6.08
CA ASP A 244 15.12 -7.00 6.66
C ASP A 244 14.01 -7.91 6.10
N LYS A 245 12.85 -7.90 6.77
CA LYS A 245 11.65 -8.63 6.30
C LYS A 245 10.86 -7.81 5.27
N THR A 246 11.37 -6.65 4.93
CA THR A 246 10.73 -5.57 4.18
C THR A 246 11.67 -5.16 3.04
N PRO A 247 11.15 -4.70 1.89
CA PRO A 247 11.99 -4.07 0.88
C PRO A 247 12.80 -2.90 1.46
N SER A 248 14.00 -2.69 0.94
CA SER A 248 14.90 -1.64 1.41
C SER A 248 14.36 -0.24 1.09
N GLU A 249 14.82 0.79 1.78
CA GLU A 249 14.47 2.19 1.48
C GLU A 249 14.74 2.57 0.01
N GLU A 250 15.83 2.08 -0.56
CA GLU A 250 16.11 2.24 -1.99
C GLU A 250 15.01 1.62 -2.87
N THR A 251 14.54 0.42 -2.50
CA THR A 251 13.44 -0.24 -3.20
C THR A 251 12.14 0.55 -3.05
N LYS A 252 11.88 1.13 -1.88
CA LYS A 252 10.71 1.99 -1.63
C LYS A 252 10.69 3.25 -2.50
N VAL A 253 11.84 3.89 -2.70
CA VAL A 253 11.96 5.03 -3.62
C VAL A 253 11.65 4.62 -5.05
N ILE A 254 12.17 3.47 -5.48
CA ILE A 254 11.89 2.93 -6.82
C ILE A 254 10.40 2.58 -6.98
N GLU A 255 9.80 1.89 -6.00
CA GLU A 255 8.37 1.54 -5.95
C GLU A 255 7.48 2.75 -6.20
N ASN A 256 7.64 3.79 -5.38
CA ASN A 256 6.76 4.95 -5.44
C ASN A 256 6.92 5.73 -6.75
N HIS A 257 8.14 5.82 -7.29
CA HIS A 257 8.33 6.46 -8.60
C HIS A 257 7.66 5.65 -9.72
N ILE A 258 7.82 4.32 -9.74
CA ILE A 258 7.14 3.44 -10.71
C ILE A 258 5.62 3.62 -10.63
N LEU A 259 5.06 3.61 -9.41
CA LEU A 259 3.62 3.76 -9.19
C LEU A 259 3.12 5.18 -9.50
N SER A 260 3.93 6.20 -9.29
CA SER A 260 3.60 7.59 -9.66
C SER A 260 3.54 7.77 -11.18
N THR A 261 4.40 7.11 -11.94
CA THR A 261 4.42 7.22 -13.40
C THR A 261 3.38 6.32 -14.09
N PHE A 262 2.76 5.41 -13.33
CA PHE A 262 1.70 4.53 -13.82
C PHE A 262 0.50 5.32 -14.34
N ARG A 263 0.11 5.04 -15.58
CA ARG A 263 -1.10 5.57 -16.20
C ARG A 263 -1.67 4.58 -17.20
N PHE A 264 -2.98 4.67 -17.40
CA PHE A 264 -3.62 4.00 -18.52
C PHE A 264 -3.29 4.75 -19.81
N VAL A 265 -2.84 4.02 -20.84
CA VAL A 265 -2.58 4.56 -22.18
C VAL A 265 -3.64 4.00 -23.09
N ASN A 266 -4.51 4.87 -23.58
CA ASN A 266 -5.43 4.57 -24.68
C ASN A 266 -6.09 3.19 -24.56
N ALA A 267 -6.83 2.96 -23.47
CA ALA A 267 -7.99 2.11 -23.67
C ALA A 267 -8.83 2.78 -24.78
N LYS A 268 -9.57 2.01 -25.57
CA LYS A 268 -10.66 2.48 -26.46
C LYS A 268 -11.71 3.40 -25.77
N LEU A 269 -11.47 3.87 -24.55
CA LEU A 269 -12.31 4.69 -23.69
C LEU A 269 -12.32 6.19 -24.04
N ASP A 270 -11.27 6.75 -24.66
CA ASP A 270 -11.20 8.21 -24.86
C ASP A 270 -11.99 8.73 -26.07
N ALA A 271 -12.58 7.84 -26.88
CA ALA A 271 -13.38 8.26 -28.04
C ALA A 271 -14.88 8.40 -27.74
N GLU A 272 -15.40 7.78 -26.66
CA GLU A 272 -16.85 7.74 -26.40
C GLU A 272 -17.26 7.97 -24.93
N THR A 273 -16.32 7.98 -23.98
CA THR A 273 -16.64 8.31 -22.58
C THR A 273 -16.27 9.75 -22.29
N PRO A 274 -17.22 10.66 -22.03
CA PRO A 274 -16.87 12.05 -21.85
C PRO A 274 -16.12 12.26 -20.52
N SER A 275 -15.01 12.96 -20.59
CA SER A 275 -14.12 13.26 -19.46
C SER A 275 -14.80 14.23 -18.48
N CYS A 276 -14.76 13.88 -17.20
CA CYS A 276 -15.26 14.71 -16.10
C CYS A 276 -14.53 16.05 -15.93
N ARG A 277 -13.36 16.19 -16.56
CA ARG A 277 -12.55 17.41 -16.48
C ARG A 277 -13.08 18.53 -17.36
N ASP A 278 -13.87 18.19 -18.38
CA ASP A 278 -14.36 19.15 -19.38
C ASP A 278 -15.79 19.64 -19.08
N ILE A 279 -16.40 19.17 -17.98
CA ILE A 279 -17.68 19.69 -17.50
C ILE A 279 -17.42 21.08 -16.93
N PRO A 280 -18.04 22.13 -17.49
CA PRO A 280 -17.96 23.46 -16.90
C PRO A 280 -18.44 23.39 -15.46
N LYS A 281 -17.56 23.69 -14.49
CA LYS A 281 -17.95 23.91 -13.09
C LYS A 281 -18.76 25.20 -13.03
N THR A 282 -19.99 25.20 -13.51
CA THR A 282 -20.89 26.33 -13.37
C THR A 282 -21.38 26.34 -11.94
N THR A 283 -20.80 27.22 -11.12
CA THR A 283 -21.14 27.41 -9.71
C THR A 283 -22.58 27.89 -9.48
N ASP A 284 -23.33 28.22 -10.54
CA ASP A 284 -24.57 29.01 -10.42
C ASP A 284 -25.83 28.42 -11.09
N SER A 285 -25.85 27.17 -11.55
CA SER A 285 -27.11 26.55 -12.04
C SER A 285 -27.44 25.27 -11.29
N ILE A 286 -28.12 25.44 -10.15
CA ILE A 286 -28.68 24.37 -9.30
C ILE A 286 -29.91 23.72 -9.97
N ALA A 287 -30.41 24.26 -11.09
CA ALA A 287 -31.52 23.69 -11.85
C ALA A 287 -31.00 22.85 -13.04
N GLY A 288 -30.99 21.53 -12.85
CA GLY A 288 -30.68 20.54 -13.89
C GLY A 288 -29.19 20.18 -13.94
N MET A 289 -28.74 19.28 -13.05
CA MET A 289 -27.46 18.61 -13.26
C MET A 289 -27.51 17.86 -14.59
N THR A 290 -26.50 18.06 -15.42
CA THR A 290 -26.42 17.32 -16.69
C THR A 290 -26.06 15.86 -16.40
N TYR A 291 -26.48 14.97 -17.30
CA TYR A 291 -26.11 13.54 -17.34
C TYR A 291 -24.64 13.28 -16.96
N LEU A 292 -23.75 14.15 -17.45
CA LEU A 292 -22.32 13.98 -17.30
C LEU A 292 -21.82 14.36 -15.91
N GLU A 293 -22.45 15.34 -15.26
CA GLU A 293 -22.08 15.77 -13.92
C GLU A 293 -22.45 14.70 -12.89
N SER A 294 -23.64 14.09 -13.00
CA SER A 294 -24.04 12.95 -12.17
C SER A 294 -23.17 11.72 -12.40
N TYR A 295 -22.81 11.43 -13.66
CA TYR A 295 -21.85 10.37 -14.01
C TYR A 295 -20.50 10.56 -13.30
N CYS A 296 -20.01 11.80 -13.26
CA CYS A 296 -18.69 12.14 -12.73
C CYS A 296 -18.62 12.25 -11.21
N LEU A 297 -19.74 12.58 -10.56
CA LEU A 297 -19.83 12.65 -9.10
C LEU A 297 -20.11 11.28 -8.47
N GLY A 298 -20.52 10.26 -9.25
CA GLY A 298 -20.83 8.92 -8.76
C GLY A 298 -22.16 8.85 -7.98
N ASN A 299 -22.33 7.81 -7.15
CA ASN A 299 -23.55 7.60 -6.33
C ASN A 299 -23.65 8.57 -5.12
N TYR A 300 -23.37 9.85 -5.30
CA TYR A 300 -23.35 10.81 -4.20
C TYR A 300 -24.57 11.73 -4.25
N CYS A 301 -25.43 11.60 -3.24
CA CYS A 301 -26.30 12.69 -2.83
C CYS A 301 -25.43 13.74 -2.13
N TYR A 302 -25.04 14.78 -2.88
CA TYR A 302 -24.32 15.90 -2.29
C TYR A 302 -25.16 16.50 -1.14
N PRO A 303 -24.58 16.88 0.02
CA PRO A 303 -25.34 17.48 1.11
C PRO A 303 -26.08 18.74 0.62
N LYS A 304 -27.40 18.66 0.55
CA LYS A 304 -28.28 19.81 0.27
C LYS A 304 -28.84 20.34 1.58
N THR A 305 -29.12 21.64 1.63
CA THR A 305 -29.66 22.32 2.81
C THR A 305 -31.19 22.34 2.84
N THR A 306 -31.85 21.91 1.77
CA THR A 306 -33.31 21.88 1.64
C THR A 306 -33.78 20.56 1.04
N LYS A 307 -34.96 20.09 1.49
CA LYS A 307 -35.65 18.90 1.00
C LYS A 307 -35.86 18.93 -0.52
N ASP A 308 -36.44 20.01 -1.05
CA ASP A 308 -36.71 20.14 -2.48
C ASP A 308 -35.45 19.99 -3.33
N ALA A 309 -34.34 20.63 -2.95
CA ALA A 309 -33.07 20.51 -3.68
C ALA A 309 -32.43 19.10 -3.57
N CYS A 310 -32.72 18.35 -2.51
CA CYS A 310 -32.26 16.97 -2.35
C CYS A 310 -33.04 16.03 -3.27
N GLU A 311 -34.37 16.13 -3.24
CA GLU A 311 -35.27 15.23 -3.96
C GLU A 311 -35.32 15.51 -5.47
N THR A 312 -34.70 16.60 -5.95
CA THR A 312 -34.48 16.86 -7.38
C THR A 312 -33.22 16.21 -7.96
N VAL A 313 -32.44 15.49 -7.14
CA VAL A 313 -31.19 14.85 -7.58
C VAL A 313 -31.43 13.36 -7.88
N ASP A 314 -31.29 12.99 -9.15
CA ASP A 314 -31.32 11.60 -9.60
C ASP A 314 -29.92 10.97 -9.52
N VAL A 315 -29.82 9.78 -8.91
CA VAL A 315 -28.58 9.01 -8.87
C VAL A 315 -28.60 7.98 -10.01
N VAL A 316 -27.84 8.25 -11.06
CA VAL A 316 -27.66 7.29 -12.15
C VAL A 316 -26.64 6.21 -11.76
N THR A 317 -27.09 4.96 -11.72
CA THR A 317 -26.20 3.82 -11.49
C THR A 317 -25.73 3.22 -12.81
N ILE A 318 -24.42 3.05 -12.97
CA ILE A 318 -23.84 2.39 -14.14
C ILE A 318 -23.78 0.88 -13.87
N LYS A 319 -24.37 0.08 -14.76
CA LYS A 319 -24.24 -1.38 -14.74
C LYS A 319 -23.70 -1.85 -16.09
N ASP A 320 -22.66 -2.66 -16.07
CA ASP A 320 -22.05 -3.22 -17.30
C ASP A 320 -21.61 -2.16 -18.33
N ARG A 321 -21.14 -0.99 -17.85
CA ARG A 321 -20.68 0.15 -18.67
C ARG A 321 -21.75 0.74 -19.61
N LYS A 322 -23.02 0.45 -19.36
CA LYS A 322 -24.16 1.11 -20.00
C LYS A 322 -25.00 1.76 -18.92
N LEU A 323 -25.62 2.88 -19.23
CA LEU A 323 -26.79 3.25 -18.44
C LEU A 323 -27.82 2.16 -18.62
N ASN A 324 -28.44 1.77 -17.52
CA ASN A 324 -29.61 0.96 -17.63
C ASN A 324 -30.78 1.90 -17.98
N ASP A 325 -31.04 2.06 -19.28
CA ASP A 325 -32.08 2.96 -19.82
C ASP A 325 -33.50 2.62 -19.35
N SER A 326 -33.69 1.47 -18.67
CA SER A 326 -34.95 1.17 -17.98
C SER A 326 -35.20 2.04 -16.73
N TRP A 327 -34.26 2.92 -16.39
CA TRP A 327 -34.28 3.84 -15.24
C TRP A 327 -34.57 5.26 -15.77
N GLY A 328 -35.70 5.40 -16.47
CA GLY A 328 -36.19 6.70 -16.90
C GLY A 328 -37.14 7.26 -15.83
N GLN A 329 -36.80 8.40 -15.22
CA GLN A 329 -37.66 9.19 -14.31
C GLN A 329 -38.41 8.44 -13.18
N ASP A 330 -38.13 7.15 -12.93
CA ASP A 330 -38.80 6.35 -11.90
C ASP A 330 -37.88 5.94 -10.74
N GLY A 331 -36.58 6.23 -10.87
CA GLY A 331 -35.72 6.47 -9.72
C GLY A 331 -35.64 5.30 -8.74
N THR A 332 -34.98 4.20 -9.13
CA THR A 332 -34.66 3.14 -8.15
C THR A 332 -33.55 3.57 -7.19
N ALA A 333 -32.86 4.69 -7.45
CA ALA A 333 -31.93 5.36 -6.54
C ALA A 333 -32.19 6.87 -6.53
N ASP A 334 -33.07 7.31 -5.63
CA ASP A 334 -33.39 8.73 -5.44
C ASP A 334 -32.59 9.27 -4.25
N CYS A 335 -32.11 10.50 -4.34
CA CYS A 335 -31.73 11.22 -3.15
C CYS A 335 -32.97 11.54 -2.32
N ILE A 336 -33.08 10.95 -1.13
CA ILE A 336 -34.17 11.20 -0.21
C ILE A 336 -33.73 12.13 0.90
N TRP A 337 -34.66 12.97 1.34
CA TRP A 337 -34.49 13.75 2.54
C TRP A 337 -34.92 12.95 3.77
N ILE A 338 -34.02 12.78 4.73
CA ILE A 338 -34.28 12.13 6.03
C ILE A 338 -34.36 13.23 7.09
N GLU A 339 -35.55 13.42 7.67
CA GLU A 339 -35.84 14.53 8.61
C GLU A 339 -35.26 14.31 10.02
N ASP A 340 -34.63 13.17 10.31
CA ASP A 340 -34.39 12.68 11.67
C ASP A 340 -32.90 12.55 12.07
N THR A 341 -31.98 13.27 11.41
CA THR A 341 -30.54 13.19 11.72
C THR A 341 -29.89 14.53 12.03
N THR A 342 -28.91 14.51 12.93
CA THR A 342 -28.22 15.71 13.44
C THR A 342 -27.09 16.23 12.53
N SER A 343 -26.88 15.69 11.33
CA SER A 343 -25.76 16.18 10.50
C SER A 343 -25.82 16.06 8.98
N ILE A 344 -26.61 15.20 8.31
CA ILE A 344 -26.75 15.25 6.83
C ILE A 344 -28.12 14.69 6.41
N ASN A 345 -28.99 15.54 5.88
CA ASN A 345 -30.37 15.16 5.60
C ASN A 345 -30.60 14.54 4.21
N CYS A 346 -29.65 14.62 3.27
CA CYS A 346 -29.83 14.08 1.92
C CYS A 346 -29.04 12.78 1.73
N GLN A 347 -29.72 11.65 1.52
CA GLN A 347 -29.10 10.32 1.43
C GLN A 347 -29.63 9.55 0.23
N VAL A 348 -28.82 8.64 -0.34
CA VAL A 348 -29.25 7.77 -1.43
C VAL A 348 -30.22 6.71 -0.87
N ARG A 349 -31.43 6.59 -1.42
CA ARG A 349 -32.32 5.46 -1.15
C ARG A 349 -32.37 4.55 -2.36
N TYR A 350 -31.86 3.34 -2.19
CA TYR A 350 -32.13 2.24 -3.10
C TYR A 350 -33.55 1.72 -2.82
N LYS A 351 -34.44 1.73 -3.81
CA LYS A 351 -35.77 1.11 -3.70
C LYS A 351 -35.68 -0.41 -3.66
#